data_AF-A0A4Y1QWH0-F1
#
_entry.id   AF-A0A4Y1QWH0-F1
#
_cell.length_a   1.000
_cell.length_b   1.000
_cell.length_c   1.000
_cell.angle_alpha   90.00
_cell.angle_beta   90.00
_cell.angle_gamma   90.00
#
_symmetry.space_group_name_H-M   'P 1'
#
loop_
_entity.id
_entity.type
_entity.pdbx_description
1 polymer ?
#
loop_
_entity_poly.entity_id
_entity_poly.type
_entity_poly.pdbx_seq_one_letter_code
_entity_poly.pdbx_strand_id
1 'polypeptide(L)'
;MFPSEIEDVLVAYRGSGRDCEELASAIANLALFNSLDKYSVSPFQMEAQKAGLEHAGGKIDDITVVVAQAVASSSFTTPASLGSDLNAQIQKEKEKTY
;
A
#
# COMPACT_ATOMS: atom_id res chain seq x y z
N MET A 1 -15.36 -4.80 7.26
CA MET A 1 -14.48 -4.86 6.07
C MET A 1 -13.57 -6.07 6.20
N PHE A 2 -13.63 -6.97 5.22
CA PHE A 2 -12.77 -8.14 5.07
C PHE A 2 -11.41 -7.75 4.46
N PRO A 3 -10.36 -8.57 4.70
CA PRO A 3 -9.06 -8.37 4.06
C PRO A 3 -9.11 -8.37 2.53
N SER A 4 -9.95 -9.21 1.92
CA SER A 4 -10.09 -9.27 0.45
C SER A 4 -10.57 -7.95 -0.15
N GLU A 5 -11.43 -7.21 0.56
CA GLU A 5 -11.89 -5.89 0.10
C GLU A 5 -10.74 -4.87 0.12
N ILE A 6 -9.78 -5.00 1.04
CA ILE A 6 -8.56 -4.17 1.05
C ILE A 6 -7.68 -4.54 -0.14
N GLU A 7 -7.52 -5.84 -0.42
CA GLU A 7 -6.75 -6.33 -1.57
C GLU A 7 -7.32 -5.83 -2.90
N ASP A 8 -8.63 -5.80 -3.05
CA ASP A 8 -9.30 -5.25 -4.24
C ASP A 8 -8.97 -3.77 -4.45
N VAL A 9 -8.94 -2.97 -3.38
CA VAL A 9 -8.51 -1.57 -3.43
C VAL A 9 -7.03 -1.48 -3.84
N LEU A 10 -6.15 -2.33 -3.29
CA LEU A 10 -4.73 -2.36 -3.66
C LEU A 10 -4.53 -2.68 -5.13
N VAL A 11 -5.27 -3.64 -5.67
CA VAL A 11 -5.21 -4.03 -7.09
C VAL A 11 -5.69 -2.88 -7.97
N ALA A 12 -6.79 -2.22 -7.63
CA ALA A 12 -7.32 -1.08 -8.38
C ALA A 12 -6.38 0.12 -8.38
N TYR A 13 -5.59 0.30 -7.31
CA TYR A 13 -4.64 1.42 -7.17
C TYR A 13 -3.25 1.08 -7.72
N ARG A 14 -2.96 -0.17 -8.05
CA ARG A 14 -1.67 -0.58 -8.59
C ARG A 14 -1.40 0.09 -9.94
N GLY A 15 -0.27 0.79 -10.05
CA GLY A 15 0.12 1.48 -11.29
C GLY A 15 -0.64 2.78 -11.57
N SER A 16 -1.51 3.23 -10.65
CA SER A 16 -2.24 4.51 -10.78
C SER A 16 -1.40 5.75 -10.49
N GLY A 17 -0.18 5.59 -9.97
CA GLY A 17 0.69 6.69 -9.54
C GLY A 17 0.24 7.39 -8.25
N ARG A 18 -0.83 6.90 -7.62
CA ARG A 18 -1.37 7.43 -6.36
C ARG A 18 -0.47 7.10 -5.18
N ASP A 19 -0.39 8.04 -4.24
CA ASP A 19 0.48 7.90 -3.08
C ASP A 19 -0.19 7.13 -1.91
N CYS A 20 0.55 6.96 -0.82
CA CYS A 20 0.06 6.21 0.34
C CYS A 20 -1.11 6.92 1.05
N GLU A 21 -1.20 8.25 0.98
CA GLU A 21 -2.27 9.02 1.62
C GLU A 21 -3.60 8.79 0.91
N GLU A 22 -3.60 8.82 -0.42
CA GLU A 22 -4.79 8.55 -1.23
C GLU A 22 -5.28 7.11 -1.02
N LEU A 23 -4.37 6.15 -0.95
CA LEU A 23 -4.70 4.75 -0.69
C LEU A 23 -5.25 4.55 0.73
N ALA A 24 -4.64 5.17 1.74
CA ALA A 24 -5.14 5.13 3.11
C ALA A 24 -6.56 5.69 3.21
N SER A 25 -6.80 6.84 2.55
CA SER A 25 -8.11 7.49 2.49
C SER A 25 -9.16 6.62 1.79
N ALA A 26 -8.80 5.95 0.69
CA ALA A 26 -9.70 5.06 -0.02
C ALA A 26 -10.12 3.86 0.84
N ILE A 27 -9.18 3.23 1.54
CA ILE A 27 -9.45 2.12 2.46
C ILE A 27 -10.29 2.61 3.65
N ALA A 28 -9.98 3.78 4.21
CA ALA A 28 -10.75 4.36 5.32
C ALA A 28 -12.21 4.65 4.93
N ASN A 29 -12.42 5.20 3.74
CA ASN A 29 -13.77 5.46 3.21
C ASN A 29 -14.55 4.16 3.00
N LEU A 30 -13.92 3.12 2.41
CA LEU A 30 -14.55 1.81 2.27
C LEU A 30 -14.91 1.19 3.62
N ALA A 31 -14.00 1.29 4.61
CA ALA A 31 -14.26 0.85 5.97
C ALA A 31 -15.44 1.62 6.62
N LEU A 32 -15.56 2.92 6.36
CA LEU A 32 -16.68 3.75 6.83
C LEU A 32 -18.01 3.36 6.21
N PHE A 33 -18.05 3.11 4.89
CA PHE A 33 -19.26 2.58 4.26
C PHE A 33 -19.67 1.23 4.86
N ASN A 34 -18.69 0.34 5.03
CA ASN A 34 -18.91 -0.98 5.63
C ASN A 34 -19.27 -0.94 7.12
N SER A 35 -18.87 0.10 7.87
CA SER A 35 -19.22 0.24 9.29
C SER A 35 -20.68 0.66 9.49
N LEU A 36 -21.26 1.37 8.52
CA LEU A 36 -22.64 1.85 8.53
C LEU A 36 -23.63 0.87 7.89
N ASP A 37 -23.14 -0.08 7.09
CA ASP A 37 -23.99 -1.07 6.43
C ASP A 37 -24.48 -2.14 7.43
N LYS A 38 -25.81 -2.20 7.60
CA LYS A 38 -26.50 -3.12 8.50
C LYS A 38 -26.95 -4.43 7.81
N TYR A 39 -26.80 -4.51 6.49
CA TYR A 39 -27.36 -5.57 5.67
C TYR A 39 -26.31 -6.54 5.14
N SER A 40 -25.04 -6.14 5.07
CA SER A 40 -23.94 -7.05 4.75
C SER A 40 -23.49 -7.85 5.97
N VAL A 41 -23.00 -9.07 5.74
CA VAL A 41 -22.32 -9.83 6.78
C VAL A 41 -20.93 -9.23 6.96
N SER A 42 -20.65 -8.67 8.14
CA SER A 42 -19.33 -8.12 8.45
C SER A 42 -18.48 -9.11 9.27
N PRO A 43 -17.14 -8.97 9.27
CA PRO A 43 -16.29 -9.75 10.17
C PRO A 43 -16.67 -9.59 11.65
N PHE A 44 -17.08 -8.39 12.06
CA PHE A 44 -17.49 -8.15 13.44
C PHE A 44 -18.78 -8.89 13.79
N GLN A 45 -19.77 -8.90 12.89
CA GLN A 45 -20.99 -9.70 13.06
C GLN A 45 -20.65 -11.19 13.19
N MET A 46 -19.74 -11.72 12.37
CA MET A 46 -19.34 -13.13 12.45
C MET A 46 -18.73 -13.48 13.81
N GLU A 47 -17.89 -12.61 14.37
CA GLU A 47 -17.29 -12.83 15.70
C GLU A 47 -18.31 -12.61 16.84
N ALA A 48 -19.21 -11.63 16.72
CA ALA A 48 -20.31 -11.44 17.67
C ALA A 48 -21.19 -12.70 17.76
N GLN A 49 -21.55 -13.28 16.61
CA GLN A 49 -22.33 -14.51 16.54
C GLN A 49 -21.61 -15.69 17.22
N LYS A 50 -20.29 -15.85 16.98
CA LYS A 50 -19.48 -16.88 17.66
C LYS A 50 -19.45 -16.69 19.17
N ALA A 51 -19.48 -15.44 19.64
CA ALA A 51 -19.54 -15.09 21.05
C ALA A 51 -20.95 -15.19 21.65
N GLY A 52 -21.97 -15.56 20.87
CA GLY A 52 -23.36 -15.62 21.33
C GLY A 52 -24.01 -14.24 21.52
N LEU A 53 -23.45 -13.20 20.90
CA LEU A 53 -23.96 -11.84 20.92
C LEU A 53 -24.74 -11.53 19.65
N GLU A 54 -25.83 -10.79 19.79
CA GLU A 54 -26.59 -10.28 18.64
C GLU A 54 -25.96 -8.99 18.13
N HIS A 55 -25.52 -9.01 16.87
CA HIS A 55 -25.08 -7.83 16.13
C HIS A 55 -25.33 -8.03 14.63
N ALA A 56 -25.85 -7.01 13.94
CA ALA A 56 -26.10 -7.05 12.50
C ALA A 56 -25.26 -5.99 11.78
N GLY A 57 -24.61 -6.39 10.70
CA GLY A 57 -23.80 -5.51 9.86
C GLY A 57 -22.46 -5.11 10.46
N GLY A 58 -21.97 -3.97 9.98
CA GLY A 58 -20.73 -3.34 10.42
C GLY A 58 -20.75 -2.88 11.87
N LYS A 59 -19.55 -2.61 12.39
CA LYS A 59 -19.35 -2.01 13.71
C LYS A 59 -19.06 -0.52 13.54
N ILE A 60 -19.89 0.35 14.13
CA ILE A 60 -19.64 1.78 14.18
C ILE A 60 -18.58 2.04 15.25
N ASP A 61 -17.37 2.41 14.83
CA ASP A 61 -16.20 2.62 15.68
C ASP A 61 -15.23 3.60 14.98
N ASP A 62 -14.24 4.09 15.71
CA ASP A 62 -13.19 4.93 15.12
C ASP A 62 -12.38 4.14 14.08
N ILE A 63 -12.15 4.76 12.91
CA ILE A 63 -11.41 4.16 11.80
C ILE A 63 -10.06 4.86 11.69
N THR A 64 -8.98 4.09 11.81
CA THR A 64 -7.60 4.55 11.57
C THR A 64 -6.94 3.63 10.55
N VAL A 65 -6.38 4.21 9.49
CA VAL A 65 -5.67 3.47 8.44
C VAL A 65 -4.26 4.05 8.27
N VAL A 66 -3.27 3.17 8.27
CA VAL A 66 -1.86 3.51 7.98
C VAL A 66 -1.43 2.68 6.77
N VAL A 67 -0.88 3.35 5.76
CA VAL A 67 -0.33 2.71 4.57
C VAL A 67 1.15 3.07 4.47
N ALA A 68 1.98 2.05 4.27
CA ALA A 68 3.41 2.20 4.06
C ALA A 68 3.83 1.40 2.83
N GLN A 69 4.59 2.02 1.93
CA GLN A 69 5.20 1.35 0.80
C GLN A 69 6.61 0.89 1.16
N ALA A 70 6.85 -0.42 1.10
CA ALA A 70 8.20 -0.95 1.20
C ALA A 70 8.97 -0.61 -0.09
N VAL A 71 10.02 0.20 0.04
CA VAL A 71 10.95 0.51 -1.06
C VAL A 71 12.24 -0.27 -0.85
N ALA A 72 12.75 -0.89 -1.91
CA ALA A 72 14.10 -1.44 -1.86
C ALA A 72 15.08 -0.29 -1.61
N SER A 73 16.01 -0.47 -0.68
CA SER A 73 17.14 0.45 -0.54
C SER A 73 17.87 0.47 -1.88
N SER A 74 17.94 1.63 -2.55
CA SER A 74 18.95 1.82 -3.58
C SER A 74 20.29 1.58 -2.90
N SER A 75 20.95 0.48 -3.25
CA SER A 75 22.26 0.13 -2.74
C SER A 75 23.15 1.38 -2.79
N PHE A 76 23.69 1.77 -1.64
CA PHE A 76 24.78 2.75 -1.60
C PHE A 76 25.78 2.35 -2.66
N THR A 77 26.04 3.26 -3.61
CA THR A 77 27.15 3.18 -4.55
C THR A 77 28.39 2.91 -3.70
N THR A 78 28.88 1.66 -3.73
CA THR A 78 30.14 1.36 -3.06
C THR A 78 31.23 2.20 -3.75
N PRO A 79 32.24 2.70 -3.02
CA PRO A 79 33.33 3.49 -3.64
C PRO A 79 33.99 2.79 -4.85
N ALA A 80 33.87 1.47 -4.95
CA ALA A 80 34.31 0.67 -6.07
C ALA A 80 33.61 1.00 -7.40
N SER A 81 32.31 1.34 -7.41
CA SER A 81 31.60 1.66 -8.65
C SER A 81 31.83 3.09 -9.14
N LEU A 82 32.29 4.00 -8.27
CA LEU A 82 32.76 5.32 -8.70
C LEU A 82 33.97 5.22 -9.66
N GLY A 83 34.83 4.21 -9.44
CA GLY A 83 36.01 3.96 -10.27
C GLY A 83 35.68 3.41 -11.66
N SER A 84 34.64 2.57 -11.77
CA SER A 84 34.17 2.07 -13.07
C SER A 84 33.48 3.16 -13.89
N ASP A 85 32.68 4.01 -13.25
CA ASP A 85 31.97 5.09 -13.93
C ASP A 85 32.94 6.15 -14.49
N LEU A 86 33.97 6.50 -13.72
CA LEU A 86 35.03 7.42 -14.18
C LEU A 86 35.82 6.85 -15.37
N ASN A 87 36.18 5.56 -15.34
CA ASN A 87 36.89 4.92 -16.44
C ASN A 87 36.05 4.87 -17.72
N ALA A 88 34.75 4.60 -17.61
CA ALA A 88 33.84 4.64 -18.75
C ALA A 88 33.73 6.06 -19.36
N GLN A 89 33.72 7.09 -18.50
CA GLN A 89 33.72 8.49 -18.95
C GLN A 89 35.03 8.90 -19.62
N ILE A 90 36.18 8.50 -19.06
CA ILE A 90 37.50 8.75 -19.66
C ILE A 90 37.63 8.07 -21.03
N GLN A 91 37.14 6.84 -21.16
CA GLN A 91 37.18 6.12 -22.44
C GLN A 91 36.31 6.80 -23.50
N LYS A 92 35.12 7.27 -23.12
CA LYS A 92 34.22 8.03 -24.00
C LYS A 92 34.80 9.37 -24.45
N GLU A 93 35.63 10.03 -23.63
CA GLU A 93 36.34 11.25 -24.04
C GLU A 93 37.53 10.95 -24.96
N LYS A 94 38.25 9.85 -24.73
CA LYS A 94 39.33 9.40 -25.63
C LYS A 94 38.82 9.06 -27.03
N GLU A 95 37.65 8.46 -27.12
CA GLU A 95 37.00 8.11 -28.40
C GLU A 95 36.44 9.32 -29.16
N LYS A 96 36.29 10.48 -28.51
CA LYS A 96 35.92 11.74 -29.18
C LYS A 96 37.10 12.50 -29.78
N THR A 97 38.33 12.05 -29.55
CA THR A 97 39.56 12.77 -29.94
C THR A 97 40.17 12.24 -31.25
N TYR A 98 39.47 11.38 -32.00
CA TYR A 98 39.86 10.96 -33.35
C TYR A 98 38.69 11.06 -34.33
#